data_AF-A0A1C5F4H9-F1
#
_entry.id   AF-A0A1C5F4H9-F1
#
_cell.length_a   1.000
_cell.length_b   1.000
_cell.length_c   1.000
_cell.angle_alpha   90.00
_cell.angle_beta   90.00
_cell.angle_gamma   90.00
#
_symmetry.space_group_name_H-M   'P 1'
#
loop_
_entity.id
_entity.type
_entity.pdbx_description
1 polymer ?
#
loop_
_entity_poly.entity_id
_entity_poly.type
_entity_poly.pdbx_seq_one_letter_code
_entity_poly.pdbx_strand_id
1 'polypeptide(L)' 'AATAAVSALAAREGAWAVRVHEVRASADAVRVARAIEAAETTAGAL' A
#
# COMPACT_ATOMS: atom_id res chain seq x y z
N ALA A 1 -1.09 1.09 -14.03
CA ALA A 1 -2.12 0.46 -13.17
C ALA A 1 -1.60 -0.81 -12.47
N ALA A 2 -1.19 -1.85 -13.21
CA ALA A 2 -0.75 -3.12 -12.61
C ALA A 2 0.37 -2.98 -11.57
N THR A 3 1.44 -2.22 -11.84
CA THR A 3 2.53 -2.01 -10.87
C THR A 3 2.06 -1.33 -9.59
N ALA A 4 1.14 -0.37 -9.67
CA ALA A 4 0.58 0.29 -8.50
C ALA A 4 -0.25 -0.69 -7.66
N ALA A 5 -1.08 -1.52 -8.31
CA ALA A 5 -1.84 -2.57 -7.64
C ALA A 5 -0.93 -3.59 -6.93
N VAL A 6 0.12 -4.07 -7.61
CA VAL A 6 1.11 -4.97 -7.01
C VAL A 6 1.86 -4.28 -5.87
N SER A 7 2.18 -2.98 -5.98
CA SER A 7 2.84 -2.21 -4.91
C SER A 7 1.95 -2.11 -3.67
N ALA A 8 0.64 -1.89 -3.85
CA ALA A 8 -0.33 -1.87 -2.75
C ALA A 8 -0.45 -3.25 -2.09
N LEU A 9 -0.54 -4.33 -2.87
CA LEU A 9 -0.56 -5.70 -2.34
C LEU A 9 0.71 -6.04 -1.57
N ALA A 10 1.89 -5.76 -2.15
CA ALA A 10 3.17 -6.03 -1.49
C ALA A 10 3.31 -5.28 -0.15
N ALA A 11 2.82 -4.04 -0.07
CA ALA A 11 2.81 -3.29 1.19
C ALA A 11 1.93 -3.96 2.26
N ARG A 12 0.74 -4.43 1.87
CA ARG A 12 -0.18 -5.16 2.76
C ARG A 12 0.40 -6.47 3.26
N GLU A 13 1.07 -7.21 2.38
CA GLU A 13 1.73 -8.48 2.73
C GLU A 13 3.06 -8.29 3.48
N GLY A 14 3.43 -7.05 3.85
CA GLY A 14 4.59 -6.78 4.71
C GLY A 14 5.94 -6.80 3.99
N ALA A 15 5.98 -6.62 2.67
CA ALA A 15 7.24 -6.49 1.94
C ALA A 15 8.08 -5.30 2.45
N TRP A 16 9.40 -5.50 2.59
CA TRP A 16 10.32 -4.44 3.02
C TRP A 16 10.43 -3.29 2.01
N ALA A 17 10.47 -3.59 0.71
CA ALA A 17 10.51 -2.61 -0.37
C ALA A 17 10.11 -3.21 -1.74
N VAL A 18 9.76 -2.34 -2.70
CA VAL A 18 9.54 -2.69 -4.11
C VAL A 18 10.39 -1.77 -4.98
N ARG A 19 11.18 -2.33 -5.91
CA ARG A 19 11.95 -1.55 -6.88
C ARG A 19 11.08 -1.24 -8.11
N VAL A 20 10.91 0.04 -8.41
CA VAL A 20 10.09 0.51 -9.53
C VAL A 20 10.77 1.66 -10.26
N HIS A 21 10.33 1.92 -11.49
CA HIS A 21 10.76 3.09 -12.28
C HIS A 21 9.79 4.27 -12.08
N GLU A 22 8.49 4.00 -12.00
CA GLU A 22 7.46 5.01 -11.72
C GLU A 22 7.20 5.15 -10.22
N VAL A 23 8.10 5.85 -9.55
CA VAL A 23 8.13 5.94 -8.08
C VAL A 23 6.86 6.58 -7.52
N ARG A 24 6.35 7.65 -8.15
CA ARG A 24 5.24 8.42 -7.59
C ARG A 24 3.95 7.60 -7.50
N ALA A 25 3.57 6.94 -8.59
CA ALA A 25 2.39 6.09 -8.63
C ALA A 25 2.46 4.92 -7.64
N SER A 26 3.63 4.29 -7.49
CA SER A 26 3.84 3.22 -6.51
C SER A 26 3.83 3.73 -5.07
N ALA A 27 4.42 4.89 -4.80
CA ALA A 27 4.40 5.49 -3.46
C ALA A 27 2.97 5.87 -3.04
N ASP A 28 2.17 6.41 -3.97
CA ASP A 28 0.76 6.73 -3.73
C ASP A 28 -0.03 5.46 -3.40
N ALA A 29 0.18 4.37 -4.14
CA ALA A 29 -0.44 3.09 -3.88
C ALA A 29 -0.10 2.52 -2.48
N VAL A 30 1.17 2.63 -2.06
CA VAL A 30 1.59 2.24 -0.71
C VAL A 30 0.91 3.09 0.37
N ARG A 31 0.84 4.42 0.19
CA ARG A 31 0.16 5.31 1.15
C ARG A 31 -1.33 5.00 1.27
N VAL A 32 -2.00 4.73 0.15
CA VAL A 32 -3.42 4.33 0.15
C VAL A 32 -3.60 3.01 0.90
N ALA A 33 -2.78 2.00 0.62
CA ALA A 33 -2.85 0.71 1.31
C ALA A 33 -2.72 0.87 2.84
N ARG A 34 -1.76 1.68 3.31
CA ARG A 34 -1.56 1.95 4.74
C ARG A 34 -2.73 2.73 5.37
N ALA A 35 -3.30 3.68 4.64
CA ALA A 35 -4.46 4.42 5.12
C ALA A 35 -5.68 3.50 5.34
N ILE A 36 -5.87 2.51 4.45
CA ILE A 36 -6.93 1.52 4.57
C ILE A 36 -6.69 0.61 5.79
N GLU A 37 -5.48 0.05 5.95
CA GLU A 37 -5.14 -0.78 7.12
C GLU A 37 -5.36 -0.02 8.45
N ALA A 38 -4.99 1.25 8.50
CA ALA A 38 -5.22 2.09 9.68
C ALA A 38 -6.73 2.33 9.94
N ALA A 39 -7.52 2.51 8.89
CA ALA A 39 -8.97 2.64 9.00
C ALA A 39 -9.62 1.34 9.49
N GLU A 40 -9.20 0.17 8.99
CA GLU A 40 -9.66 -1.15 9.45
C GLU A 40 -9.33 -1.39 10.93
N THR A 41 -8.10 -1.05 11.34
CA THR A 41 -7.68 -1.14 12.75
C THR A 41 -8.54 -0.24 13.64
N THR A 42 -8.83 0.97 13.19
CA THR A 42 -9.69 1.91 13.93
C THR A 42 -11.12 1.39 14.01
N ALA A 43 -11.66 0.87 12.91
CA ALA A 43 -13.02 0.32 12.86
C ALA A 43 -13.19 -0.90 13.77
N GLY A 44 -12.17 -1.76 13.91
CA GLY A 44 -12.20 -2.88 14.85
C GLY A 44 -12.06 -2.48 16.33
N ALA A 45 -11.66 -1.23 16.61
CA ALA A 45 -11.57 -0.70 17.96
C ALA A 45 -12.85 0.01 18.43
N LEU A 46 -13.80 0.27 17.52
CA LEU A 46 -15.13 0.83 17.79
C LEU A 46 -16.15 -0.28 18.06
#